data_AF-A0AA90QH85-F1
#
_entry.id   AF-A0AA90QH85-F1
#
_cell.length_a   1.000
_cell.length_b   1.000
_cell.length_c   1.000
_cell.angle_alpha   90.00
_cell.angle_beta   90.00
_cell.angle_gamma   90.00
#
_symmetry.space_group_name_H-M   'P 1'
#
loop_
_entity.id
_entity.type
_entity.pdbx_description
1 polymer ?
#
loop_
_entity_poly.entity_id
_entity_poly.type
_entity_poly.pdbx_seq_one_letter_code
_entity_poly.pdbx_strand_id
1 'polypeptide(L)'
;MILFDANVLVELSRLETSETKERIQGLVSELSVSKTVIGIPAPAWAEYLCGSDASASVFSTAFRSRAYVQILPFDDISAYEAALLHQEIVGATGTKKGRSSLAWQQVKIDRQILAIARQYRVSAIYTNNDDMIADAQILRIPCFRPHEVQLKPVQRILDLNAAPEGSQVHRDPGEQ
;
A
#
# COMPACT_ATOMS: atom_id res chain seq x y z
N MET A 1 0.69 -1.95 10.74
CA MET A 1 1.51 -1.31 9.68
C MET A 1 1.36 -2.13 8.42
N ILE A 2 1.31 -1.50 7.26
CA ILE A 2 1.42 -2.16 5.96
C ILE A 2 2.71 -1.74 5.26
N LEU A 3 3.08 -2.44 4.20
CA LEU A 3 4.27 -2.15 3.39
C LEU A 3 3.90 -1.84 1.94
N PHE A 4 4.49 -0.77 1.39
CA PHE A 4 4.44 -0.46 -0.04
C PHE A 4 5.77 -0.76 -0.71
N ASP A 5 5.70 -1.56 -1.78
CA ASP A 5 6.80 -1.83 -2.68
C ASP A 5 7.00 -0.70 -3.71
N ALA A 6 8.13 -0.68 -4.42
CA ALA A 6 8.53 0.37 -5.35
C ALA A 6 7.47 0.61 -6.45
N ASN A 7 6.92 -0.46 -7.02
CA ASN A 7 5.89 -0.35 -8.07
C ASN A 7 4.62 0.37 -7.59
N VAL A 8 4.28 0.29 -6.29
CA VAL A 8 3.13 1.00 -5.70
C VAL A 8 3.41 2.49 -5.63
N LEU A 9 4.65 2.86 -5.26
CA LEU A 9 5.09 4.25 -5.21
C LEU A 9 5.13 4.86 -6.62
N VAL A 10 5.63 4.11 -7.61
CA VAL A 10 5.61 4.50 -9.02
C VAL A 10 4.17 4.81 -9.44
N GLU A 11 3.23 3.89 -9.19
CA GLU A 11 1.82 4.09 -9.57
C GLU A 11 1.21 5.33 -8.92
N LEU A 12 1.43 5.53 -7.62
CA LEU A 12 0.94 6.71 -6.88
C LEU A 12 1.53 8.03 -7.41
N SER A 13 2.77 8.01 -7.87
CA SER A 13 3.50 9.20 -8.33
C SER A 13 3.20 9.61 -9.77
N ARG A 14 2.53 8.75 -10.55
CA ARG A 14 2.14 9.09 -11.93
C ARG A 14 1.29 10.35 -11.95
N LEU A 15 1.43 11.17 -12.99
CA LEU A 15 0.56 12.33 -13.20
C LEU A 15 -0.84 11.87 -13.62
N GLU A 16 -0.90 10.96 -14.60
CA GLU A 16 -2.14 10.38 -15.08
C GLU A 16 -2.89 9.62 -13.99
N THR A 17 -4.22 9.67 -14.05
CA THR A 17 -5.10 8.89 -13.19
C THR A 17 -5.35 7.53 -13.83
N SER A 18 -5.29 6.48 -13.02
CA SER A 18 -5.66 5.12 -13.37
C SER A 18 -6.59 4.56 -12.29
N GLU A 19 -7.41 3.57 -12.62
CA GLU A 19 -8.26 2.90 -11.63
C GLU A 19 -7.42 2.31 -10.47
N THR A 20 -6.26 1.74 -10.78
CA THR A 20 -5.30 1.24 -9.79
C THR A 20 -4.79 2.35 -8.88
N LYS A 21 -4.48 3.53 -9.42
CA LYS A 21 -4.06 4.68 -8.62
C LYS A 21 -5.17 5.16 -7.70
N GLU A 22 -6.41 5.25 -8.18
CA GLU A 22 -7.58 5.60 -7.36
C GLU A 22 -7.79 4.61 -6.22
N ARG A 23 -7.62 3.31 -6.49
CA ARG A 23 -7.64 2.23 -5.48
C ARG A 23 -6.62 2.46 -4.38
N ILE A 24 -5.35 2.69 -4.75
CA ILE A 24 -4.29 2.92 -3.77
C ILE A 24 -4.51 4.23 -3.02
N GLN A 25 -4.99 5.29 -3.68
CA GLN A 25 -5.31 6.57 -3.03
C GLN A 25 -6.43 6.42 -1.99
N GLY A 26 -7.48 5.65 -2.31
CA GLY A 26 -8.52 5.28 -1.35
C GLY A 26 -7.93 4.55 -0.13
N LEU A 27 -7.08 3.56 -0.36
CA LEU A 27 -6.37 2.86 0.72
C LEU A 27 -5.52 3.81 1.56
N VAL A 28 -4.72 4.69 0.96
CA VAL A 28 -3.90 5.68 1.69
C VAL A 28 -4.78 6.59 2.56
N SER A 29 -5.93 7.02 2.03
CA SER A 29 -6.90 7.82 2.79
C SER A 29 -7.42 7.07 4.03
N GLU A 30 -7.81 5.80 3.87
CA GLU A 30 -8.27 4.96 4.98
C GLU A 30 -7.20 4.71 6.04
N LEU A 31 -5.96 4.45 5.60
CA LEU A 31 -4.83 4.23 6.48
C LEU A 31 -4.47 5.50 7.26
N SER A 32 -4.56 6.65 6.61
CA SER A 32 -4.41 7.96 7.26
C SER A 32 -5.45 8.17 8.37
N VAL A 33 -6.73 7.88 8.10
CA VAL A 33 -7.82 8.02 9.09
C VAL A 33 -7.65 7.04 10.25
N SER A 34 -7.30 5.78 9.95
CA SER A 34 -7.08 4.75 10.97
C SER A 34 -5.73 4.87 11.70
N LYS A 35 -4.90 5.87 11.34
CA LYS A 35 -3.53 6.05 11.84
C LYS A 35 -2.65 4.80 11.65
N THR A 36 -2.95 4.01 10.63
CA THR A 36 -2.13 2.85 10.27
C THR A 36 -0.89 3.33 9.52
N VAL A 37 0.29 3.01 10.05
CA VAL A 37 1.55 3.37 9.40
C VAL A 37 1.72 2.61 8.08
N ILE A 38 2.12 3.35 7.05
CA ILE A 38 2.64 2.86 5.77
C ILE A 38 4.17 2.84 5.87
N GLY A 39 4.71 1.64 5.98
CA GLY A 39 6.14 1.39 5.83
C GLY A 39 6.54 1.40 4.36
N ILE A 40 7.72 1.94 4.08
CA ILE A 40 8.38 1.84 2.78
C ILE A 40 9.77 1.24 3.03
N PRO A 41 10.09 0.04 2.54
CA PRO A 41 11.43 -0.53 2.68
C PRO A 41 12.45 0.39 2.01
N ALA A 42 13.59 0.64 2.65
CA ALA A 42 14.66 1.43 2.07
C ALA A 42 15.12 0.91 0.69
N PRO A 43 15.20 -0.41 0.41
CA PRO A 43 15.50 -0.92 -0.93
C PRO A 43 14.45 -0.51 -1.97
N ALA A 44 13.16 -0.63 -1.65
CA ALA A 44 12.06 -0.21 -2.52
C ALA A 44 12.03 1.32 -2.72
N TRP A 45 12.35 2.07 -1.67
CA TRP A 45 12.50 3.53 -1.75
C TRP A 45 13.64 3.91 -2.70
N ALA A 46 14.79 3.24 -2.60
CA ALA A 46 15.92 3.48 -3.48
C ALA A 46 15.59 3.13 -4.95
N GLU A 47 14.93 1.99 -5.19
CA GLU A 47 14.48 1.60 -6.53
C GLU A 47 13.51 2.63 -7.13
N TYR A 48 12.53 3.07 -6.34
CA TYR A 48 11.60 4.13 -6.73
C TYR A 48 12.33 5.42 -7.11
N LEU A 49 13.29 5.87 -6.28
CA LEU A 49 14.06 7.08 -6.55
C LEU A 49 14.91 6.98 -7.82
N CYS A 50 15.49 5.82 -8.13
CA CYS A 50 16.25 5.59 -9.35
C CYS A 50 15.40 5.76 -10.62
N GLY A 51 14.11 5.41 -10.57
CA GLY A 51 13.18 5.53 -11.69
C GLY A 51 12.38 6.84 -11.71
N SER A 52 12.50 7.67 -10.67
CA SER A 52 11.70 8.89 -10.51
C SER A 52 12.25 10.06 -11.34
N ASP A 53 11.35 10.78 -12.02
CA ASP A 53 11.66 12.07 -12.65
C ASP A 53 11.47 13.23 -11.66
N ALA A 54 11.66 14.47 -12.13
CA ALA A 54 11.51 15.66 -11.29
C ALA A 54 10.10 15.80 -10.68
N SER A 55 9.04 15.34 -11.37
CA SER A 55 7.66 15.36 -10.87
C SER A 55 7.47 14.36 -9.73
N ALA A 56 8.00 13.15 -9.91
CA ALA A 56 8.02 12.12 -8.88
C ALA A 56 8.85 12.55 -7.66
N SER A 57 9.86 13.41 -7.82
CA SER A 57 10.62 13.99 -6.69
C SER A 57 9.76 14.87 -5.76
N VAL A 58 8.82 15.65 -6.31
CA VAL A 58 7.90 16.48 -5.52
C VAL A 58 6.91 15.61 -4.75
N PHE A 59 6.33 14.61 -5.43
CA PHE A 59 5.48 13.61 -4.78
C PHE A 59 6.21 12.91 -3.63
N SER A 60 7.45 12.46 -3.88
CA SER A 60 8.26 11.74 -2.90
C SER A 60 8.49 12.56 -1.63
N THR A 61 8.76 13.86 -1.78
CA THR A 61 8.99 14.79 -0.66
C THR A 61 7.70 14.99 0.13
N ALA A 62 6.59 15.26 -0.56
CA ALA A 62 5.30 15.45 0.08
C ALA A 62 4.79 14.19 0.78
N PHE A 63 4.94 13.02 0.15
CA PHE A 63 4.50 11.74 0.69
C PHE A 63 5.33 11.33 1.91
N ARG A 64 6.66 11.48 1.86
CA ARG A 64 7.55 11.21 3.00
C ARG A 64 7.29 12.12 4.20
N SER A 65 6.80 13.34 3.99
CA SER A 65 6.51 14.28 5.07
C SER A 65 5.29 13.91 5.93
N ARG A 66 4.48 12.93 5.48
CA ARG A 66 3.28 12.50 6.19
C ARG A 66 3.65 11.69 7.44
N ALA A 67 3.04 12.01 8.57
CA ALA A 67 3.30 11.35 9.85
C ALA A 67 3.02 9.83 9.85
N TYR A 68 2.13 9.36 8.97
CA TYR A 68 1.82 7.94 8.80
C TYR A 68 2.74 7.22 7.80
N VAL A 69 3.74 7.88 7.23
CA VAL A 69 4.70 7.27 6.29
C VAL A 69 6.06 7.14 6.98
N GLN A 70 6.66 5.94 6.90
CA GLN A 70 7.97 5.66 7.49
C GLN A 70 8.86 4.90 6.50
N ILE A 71 10.08 5.39 6.27
CA ILE A 71 11.10 4.62 5.55
C ILE A 71 11.73 3.64 6.53
N LEU A 72 11.69 2.36 6.21
CA LEU A 72 12.15 1.27 7.07
C LEU A 72 13.55 0.81 6.61
N PRO A 73 14.58 0.87 7.47
CA PRO A 73 15.94 0.50 7.11
C PRO A 73 16.09 -1.01 6.94
N PHE A 74 17.11 -1.43 6.19
CA PHE A 74 17.65 -2.78 6.28
C PHE A 74 18.77 -2.78 7.33
N ASP A 75 18.39 -2.96 8.59
CA ASP A 75 19.27 -2.94 9.76
C ASP A 75 19.79 -4.35 10.13
N ASP A 76 20.44 -4.47 11.29
CA ASP A 76 20.98 -5.73 11.81
C ASP A 76 19.89 -6.78 12.08
N ILE A 77 18.73 -6.36 12.60
CA ILE A 77 17.58 -7.24 12.81
C ILE A 77 17.04 -7.73 11.48
N SER A 78 16.82 -6.84 10.51
CA SER A 78 16.44 -7.21 9.14
C SER A 78 17.45 -8.13 8.47
N ALA A 79 18.75 -7.94 8.71
CA ALA A 79 19.78 -8.83 8.17
C ALA A 79 19.69 -10.25 8.75
N TYR A 80 19.40 -10.37 10.05
CA TYR A 80 19.16 -11.66 10.68
C TYR A 80 17.87 -12.32 10.15
N GLU A 81 16.79 -11.55 10.02
CA GLU A 81 15.52 -12.01 9.44
C GLU A 81 15.72 -12.51 8.00
N ALA A 82 16.52 -11.80 7.19
CA ALA A 82 16.85 -12.19 5.81
C ALA A 82 17.58 -13.53 5.75
N ALA A 83 18.49 -13.80 6.68
CA ALA A 83 19.20 -15.08 6.74
C ALA A 83 18.24 -16.23 7.09
N LEU A 84 17.36 -16.03 8.06
CA LEU A 84 16.39 -17.03 8.50
C LEU A 84 15.35 -17.33 7.42
N LEU A 85 14.72 -16.31 6.82
CA LEU A 85 13.74 -16.52 5.76
C LEU A 85 14.38 -17.16 4.51
N HIS A 86 15.66 -16.89 4.25
CA HIS A 86 16.38 -17.55 3.17
C HIS A 86 16.43 -19.07 3.39
N GLN A 87 16.76 -19.52 4.60
CA GLN A 87 16.77 -20.95 4.93
C GLN A 87 15.38 -21.57 4.82
N GLU A 88 14.34 -20.84 5.25
CA GLU A 88 12.95 -21.29 5.16
C GLU A 88 12.51 -21.49 3.70
N ILE A 89 12.79 -20.52 2.83
CA ILE A 89 12.48 -20.60 1.40
C ILE A 89 13.26 -21.73 0.74
N VAL A 90 14.57 -21.83 0.99
CA VAL A 90 15.40 -22.91 0.43
C VAL A 90 14.93 -24.28 0.92
N GLY A 91 14.55 -24.40 2.19
CA GLY A 91 13.99 -25.64 2.75
C GLY A 91 12.66 -26.02 2.10
N ALA A 92 11.82 -25.04 1.77
CA ALA A 92 10.52 -25.27 1.14
C ALA A 92 10.62 -25.55 -0.38
N THR A 93 11.58 -24.96 -1.10
CA THR A 93 11.68 -25.07 -2.56
C THR A 93 12.79 -26.00 -3.04
N GLY A 94 13.77 -26.31 -2.20
CA GLY A 94 14.99 -27.04 -2.57
C GLY A 94 15.98 -26.23 -3.42
N THR A 95 15.77 -24.93 -3.58
CA THR A 95 16.53 -24.09 -4.52
C THR A 95 17.00 -22.79 -3.87
N LYS A 96 18.25 -22.38 -4.15
CA LYS A 96 18.84 -21.14 -3.62
C LYS A 96 18.00 -19.88 -3.91
N LYS A 97 17.38 -19.83 -5.10
CA LYS A 97 16.59 -18.68 -5.58
C LYS A 97 15.10 -18.81 -5.29
N GLY A 98 14.65 -19.79 -4.50
CA GLY A 98 13.22 -20.04 -4.38
C GLY A 98 12.63 -20.44 -5.74
N ARG A 99 11.47 -19.90 -6.07
CA ARG A 99 10.82 -20.14 -7.38
C ARG A 99 11.31 -19.20 -8.49
N SER A 100 12.12 -18.20 -8.16
CA SER A 100 12.55 -17.17 -9.10
C SER A 100 13.58 -17.67 -10.12
N SER A 101 13.42 -17.23 -11.37
CA SER A 101 14.43 -17.38 -12.44
C SER A 101 15.35 -16.15 -12.58
N LEU A 102 15.08 -15.09 -11.83
CA LEU A 102 15.78 -13.80 -11.93
C LEU A 102 17.24 -13.86 -11.48
N ALA A 103 17.97 -12.77 -11.74
CA ALA A 103 19.33 -12.60 -11.26
C ALA A 103 19.38 -12.68 -9.73
N TRP A 104 20.45 -13.27 -9.17
CA TRP A 104 20.56 -13.47 -7.72
C TRP A 104 20.46 -12.17 -6.93
N GLN A 105 20.91 -11.05 -7.50
CA GLN A 105 20.81 -9.75 -6.86
C GLN A 105 19.36 -9.29 -6.71
N GLN A 106 18.49 -9.52 -7.69
CA GLN A 106 17.07 -9.14 -7.62
C GLN A 106 16.37 -9.95 -6.51
N VAL A 107 16.60 -11.27 -6.49
CA VAL A 107 16.08 -12.16 -5.44
C VAL A 107 16.53 -11.73 -4.04
N LYS A 108 17.77 -11.22 -3.89
CA LYS A 108 18.24 -10.69 -2.61
C LYS A 108 17.50 -9.43 -2.19
N ILE A 109 17.22 -8.51 -3.12
CA ILE A 109 16.49 -7.27 -2.81
C ILE A 109 15.07 -7.60 -2.35
N ASP A 110 14.36 -8.49 -3.05
CA ASP A 110 13.04 -8.97 -2.64
C ASP A 110 13.07 -9.56 -1.22
N ARG A 111 14.11 -10.36 -0.91
CA ARG A 111 14.29 -10.93 0.43
C ARG A 111 14.63 -9.91 1.51
N GLN A 112 15.32 -8.81 1.18
CA GLN A 112 15.50 -7.71 2.11
C GLN A 112 14.17 -7.05 2.44
N ILE A 113 13.30 -6.85 1.45
CA ILE A 113 11.95 -6.31 1.65
C ILE A 113 11.11 -7.24 2.54
N LEU A 114 11.13 -8.55 2.28
CA LEU A 114 10.43 -9.55 3.09
C LEU A 114 10.98 -9.63 4.52
N ALA A 115 12.29 -9.45 4.71
CA ALA A 115 12.90 -9.43 6.03
C ALA A 115 12.44 -8.23 6.85
N ILE A 116 12.42 -7.04 6.24
CA ILE A 116 11.85 -5.82 6.83
C ILE A 116 10.38 -6.07 7.19
N ALA A 117 9.60 -6.67 6.28
CA ALA A 117 8.21 -7.00 6.54
C ALA A 117 8.02 -7.88 7.79
N ARG A 118 8.90 -8.87 7.97
CA ARG A 118 8.86 -9.78 9.11
C ARG A 118 9.28 -9.10 10.42
N GLN A 119 10.38 -8.33 10.40
CA GLN A 119 10.85 -7.53 11.54
C GLN A 119 9.73 -6.63 12.08
N TYR A 120 9.06 -5.90 11.19
CA TYR A 120 8.01 -4.95 11.55
C TYR A 120 6.61 -5.57 11.72
N ARG A 121 6.49 -6.91 11.58
CA ARG A 121 5.24 -7.67 11.72
C ARG A 121 4.09 -7.04 10.93
N VAL A 122 4.37 -6.71 9.67
CA VAL A 122 3.38 -6.01 8.85
C VAL A 122 2.14 -6.86 8.63
N SER A 123 0.99 -6.21 8.56
CA SER A 123 -0.26 -6.92 8.28
C SER A 123 -0.41 -7.30 6.81
N ALA A 124 0.27 -6.58 5.91
CA ALA A 124 0.29 -6.86 4.49
C ALA A 124 1.41 -6.13 3.75
N ILE A 125 1.83 -6.69 2.62
CA ILE A 125 2.67 -6.03 1.60
C ILE A 125 1.81 -5.78 0.35
N TYR A 126 1.92 -4.59 -0.23
CA TYR A 126 1.33 -4.29 -1.54
C TYR A 126 2.43 -4.30 -2.60
N THR A 127 2.29 -5.17 -3.61
CA THR A 127 3.27 -5.36 -4.68
C THR A 127 2.63 -6.04 -5.91
N ASN A 128 3.22 -5.82 -7.09
CA ASN A 128 2.94 -6.60 -8.30
C ASN A 128 4.06 -7.61 -8.65
N ASN A 129 5.09 -7.78 -7.81
CA ASN A 129 6.19 -8.70 -8.07
C ASN A 129 5.79 -10.15 -7.73
N ASP A 130 5.57 -10.96 -8.77
CA ASP A 130 5.13 -12.36 -8.62
C ASP A 130 6.14 -13.25 -7.89
N ASP A 131 7.44 -13.05 -8.10
CA ASP A 131 8.49 -13.80 -7.41
C ASP A 131 8.52 -13.46 -5.92
N MET A 132 8.39 -12.17 -5.56
CA MET A 132 8.27 -11.75 -4.17
C MET A 132 6.99 -12.25 -3.51
N ILE A 133 5.85 -12.26 -4.24
CA ILE A 133 4.59 -12.84 -3.76
C ILE A 133 4.76 -14.35 -3.49
N ALA A 134 5.44 -15.08 -4.37
CA ALA A 134 5.68 -16.51 -4.20
C ALA A 134 6.53 -16.81 -2.96
N ASP A 135 7.60 -16.04 -2.73
CA ASP A 135 8.43 -16.17 -1.51
C ASP A 135 7.61 -15.75 -0.26
N ALA A 136 6.80 -14.68 -0.33
CA ALA A 136 5.94 -14.25 0.78
C ALA A 136 4.89 -15.29 1.19
N GLN A 137 4.33 -16.03 0.22
CA GLN A 137 3.38 -17.12 0.48
C GLN A 137 4.01 -18.24 1.31
N ILE A 138 5.25 -18.61 1.02
CA ILE A 138 6.01 -19.60 1.81
C ILE A 138 6.14 -19.11 3.26
N LEU A 139 6.48 -17.83 3.42
CA LEU A 139 6.67 -17.17 4.72
C LEU A 139 5.37 -16.81 5.44
N ARG A 140 4.21 -17.07 4.82
CA ARG A 140 2.88 -16.69 5.32
C ARG A 140 2.72 -15.19 5.60
N ILE A 141 3.39 -14.35 4.79
CA ILE A 141 3.23 -12.90 4.83
C ILE A 141 2.13 -12.52 3.83
N PRO A 142 1.04 -11.86 4.24
CA PRO A 142 -0.02 -11.46 3.32
C PRO A 142 0.49 -10.46 2.27
N CYS A 143 0.18 -10.74 1.01
CA CYS A 143 0.45 -9.83 -0.10
C CYS A 143 -0.84 -9.54 -0.87
N PHE A 144 -0.99 -8.30 -1.33
CA PHE A 144 -2.10 -7.88 -2.18
C PHE A 144 -1.56 -7.13 -3.39
N ARG A 145 -2.18 -7.36 -4.55
CA ARG A 145 -1.86 -6.52 -5.71
C ARG A 145 -2.60 -5.19 -5.60
N PRO A 146 -1.99 -4.07 -6.01
CA PRO A 146 -2.65 -2.77 -5.97
C PRO A 146 -4.00 -2.71 -6.69
N HIS A 147 -4.17 -3.47 -7.78
CA HIS A 147 -5.44 -3.52 -8.52
C HIS A 147 -6.54 -4.34 -7.80
N GLU A 148 -6.18 -5.16 -6.80
CA GLU A 148 -7.12 -5.95 -5.99
C GLU A 148 -7.66 -5.15 -4.80
N VAL A 149 -7.07 -3.98 -4.49
CA VAL A 149 -7.56 -3.08 -3.42
C VAL A 149 -8.97 -2.63 -3.74
N GLN A 150 -9.89 -2.78 -2.79
CA GLN A 150 -11.28 -2.40 -2.99
C GLN A 150 -11.42 -0.87 -3.09
N LEU A 151 -12.01 -0.38 -4.18
CA LEU A 151 -12.52 0.99 -4.24
C LEU A 151 -13.71 1.09 -3.31
N LYS A 152 -13.53 1.73 -2.16
CA LYS A 152 -14.70 2.19 -1.40
C LYS A 152 -15.25 3.45 -2.08
N PRO A 153 -16.56 3.52 -2.35
CA PRO A 153 -17.15 4.74 -2.88
C PRO A 153 -16.88 5.89 -1.91
N VAL A 154 -16.32 6.98 -2.43
CA VAL A 154 -16.16 8.22 -1.66
C VAL A 154 -17.57 8.66 -1.27
N GLN A 155 -17.90 8.55 0.02
CA GLN A 155 -19.13 9.13 0.54
C GLN A 155 -19.03 10.65 0.40
N ARG A 156 -19.58 11.20 -0.69
CA ARG A 156 -19.98 12.61 -0.74
C ARG A 156 -21.29 12.71 0.03
N ILE A 157 -21.25 12.98 1.33
CA ILE A 157 -22.45 13.41 2.04
C ILE A 157 -22.54 14.93 1.95
N LEU A 158 -23.58 15.42 1.28
CA LEU A 158 -24.25 16.66 1.65
C LEU A 158 -25.67 16.70 1.07
N ASP A 159 -26.57 15.88 1.61
CA ASP A 159 -28.01 16.10 1.44
C ASP A 159 -28.50 17.00 2.57
N LEU A 160 -28.44 18.31 2.31
CA LEU A 160 -29.20 19.32 3.05
C LEU A 160 -30.63 19.37 2.48
N ASN A 161 -31.42 18.31 2.67
CA ASN A 161 -32.86 18.43 2.51
C ASN A 161 -33.42 19.24 3.67
N ALA A 162 -33.28 20.56 3.54
CA ALA A 162 -34.09 21.53 4.21
C ALA A 162 -35.50 21.52 3.60
N ALA A 163 -36.48 21.08 4.39
CA ALA A 163 -37.82 21.66 4.40
C ALA A 163 -38.41 21.44 5.81
N PRO A 164 -38.71 22.50 6.58
CA PRO A 164 -39.57 22.37 7.73
C PRO A 164 -41.01 22.13 7.28
N GLU A 165 -41.69 21.36 8.09
CA GLU A 165 -43.00 20.75 7.91
C GLU A 165 -44.10 21.70 7.45
N GLY A 166 -45.04 21.11 6.69
CA GLY A 166 -46.18 21.79 6.11
C GLY A 166 -47.00 22.59 7.13
N SER A 167 -47.17 23.87 6.83
CA SER A 167 -48.32 24.65 7.27
C SER A 167 -49.02 25.18 6.03
N GLN A 168 -49.96 24.40 5.49
CA GLN A 168 -51.05 24.97 4.72
C GLN A 168 -52.36 24.68 5.45
N VAL A 169 -52.87 25.77 5.96
CA VAL A 169 -54.12 25.99 6.67
C VAL A 169 -55.28 25.43 5.85
N HIS A 170 -56.00 24.48 6.45
CA HIS A 170 -57.35 24.14 6.04
C HIS A 170 -58.24 25.36 6.31
N ARG A 171 -58.72 26.03 5.26
CA ARG A 171 -59.90 26.89 5.35
C ARG A 171 -61.03 26.21 4.58
N ASP A 172 -62.06 25.85 5.32
CA ASP A 172 -63.32 25.34 4.79
C ASP A 172 -64.05 26.40 3.96
N PRO A 173 -64.87 25.98 2.97
CA PRO A 173 -65.67 26.88 2.15
C PRO A 173 -67.04 27.18 2.79
N GLY A 174 -67.25 28.44 3.16
CA GLY A 174 -68.54 29.14 3.09
C GLY A 174 -69.66 28.77 4.07
N GLU A 175 -69.96 29.68 5.01
CA GLU A 175 -71.34 29.97 5.47
C GLU A 175 -71.50 31.48 5.70
N GLN A 176 -72.43 32.06 4.92
CA GLN A 176 -73.27 33.27 5.08
C GLN A 176 -72.62 34.62 5.45
#